data_AF-A0A351X2T6-F1
#
_entry.id   AF-A0A351X2T6-F1
#
_cell.length_a   1.000
_cell.length_b   1.000
_cell.length_c   1.000
_cell.angle_alpha   90.00
_cell.angle_beta   90.00
_cell.angle_gamma   90.00
#
_symmetry.space_group_name_H-M   'P 1'
#
loop_
_entity.id
_entity.type
_entity.pdbx_description
1 polymer ?
#
loop_
_entity_poly.entity_id
_entity_poly.type
_entity_poly.pdbx_seq_one_letter_code
_entity_poly.pdbx_strand_id
1 'polypeptide(L)'
;MKTGSSPTSNAWVQLYEARRMINEPQARPPGRPPSIVPRTKVGLTLTKGEVTELEEWQERFSALLGRKVSVGETVGILSRICTARLDQIQGKAQSSDLNDLVDRMVRGR
;
A
#
# COMPACT_ATOMS: atom_id res chain seq x y z
N MET A 1 41.39 -2.14 20.66
CA MET A 1 41.57 -0.67 20.55
C MET A 1 40.93 -0.22 19.25
N LYS A 2 39.85 0.58 19.30
CA LYS A 2 39.13 1.06 18.12
C LYS A 2 39.79 2.36 17.62
N THR A 3 40.22 2.38 16.37
CA THR A 3 40.82 3.54 15.71
C THR A 3 39.80 4.22 14.79
N GLY A 4 39.66 5.55 14.96
CA GLY A 4 39.35 6.48 13.88
C GLY A 4 37.87 6.79 13.61
N SER A 5 37.31 7.78 14.30
CA SER A 5 36.17 8.55 13.80
C SER A 5 36.72 9.72 12.96
N SER A 6 36.48 9.70 11.65
CA SER A 6 36.81 10.82 10.76
C SER A 6 35.73 11.91 10.86
N PRO A 7 36.07 13.17 11.20
CA PRO A 7 35.09 14.22 11.50
C PRO A 7 34.49 14.93 10.27
N THR A 8 34.58 14.36 9.06
CA THR A 8 34.25 15.05 7.79
C THR A 8 33.10 14.45 6.99
N SER A 9 32.43 13.40 7.46
CA SER A 9 31.27 12.84 6.75
C SER A 9 30.00 13.63 7.08
N ASN A 10 29.35 14.20 6.05
CA ASN A 10 28.10 14.95 6.13
C ASN A 10 27.06 14.19 6.97
N ALA A 11 26.37 14.89 7.88
CA ALA A 11 25.40 14.30 8.81
C ALA A 11 24.34 13.43 8.10
N TRP A 12 23.91 13.82 6.90
CA TRP A 12 22.97 13.03 6.11
C TRP A 12 23.57 11.73 5.57
N VAL A 13 24.86 11.71 5.21
CA VAL A 13 25.57 10.52 4.78
C VAL A 13 25.74 9.56 5.95
N GLN A 14 26.10 10.06 7.13
CA GLN A 14 26.16 9.26 8.36
C GLN A 14 24.79 8.64 8.71
N LEU A 15 23.70 9.40 8.58
CA LEU A 15 22.34 8.88 8.79
C LEU A 15 21.96 7.82 7.75
N TYR A 16 22.33 8.03 6.49
CA TYR A 16 22.09 7.08 5.41
C TYR A 16 22.87 5.76 5.63
N GLU A 17 24.16 5.86 5.97
CA GLU A 17 25.02 4.72 6.29
C GLU A 17 24.52 3.98 7.54
N ALA A 18 24.17 4.70 8.61
CA ALA A 18 23.60 4.11 9.82
C ALA A 18 22.29 3.38 9.53
N ARG A 19 21.44 3.92 8.65
CA ARG A 19 20.18 3.26 8.24
C ARG A 19 20.43 1.99 7.44
N ARG A 20 21.49 1.93 6.61
CA ARG A 20 21.91 0.69 5.93
C ARG A 20 22.43 -0.36 6.92
N MET A 21 23.20 0.05 7.93
CA MET A 21 23.74 -0.88 8.94
C MET A 21 22.67 -1.46 9.87
N ILE A 22 21.55 -0.77 10.10
CA ILE A 22 20.42 -1.27 10.90
C ILE A 22 19.68 -2.44 10.20
N ASN A 23 19.98 -2.72 8.92
CA ASN A 23 19.28 -3.74 8.14
C ASN A 23 19.79 -5.18 8.38
N GLU A 24 20.81 -5.40 9.21
CA GLU A 24 21.16 -6.74 9.70
C GLU A 24 20.29 -7.08 10.93
N PRO A 25 19.33 -8.01 10.82
CA PRO A 25 18.37 -8.29 11.87
C PRO A 25 19.04 -9.01 13.05
N GLN A 26 19.44 -8.27 14.08
CA GLN A 26 19.87 -8.87 15.34
C GLN A 26 18.64 -9.26 16.18
N ALA A 27 18.39 -10.57 16.32
CA ALA A 27 17.34 -11.08 17.18
C ALA A 27 17.57 -10.59 18.62
N ARG A 28 16.61 -9.84 19.18
CA ARG A 28 16.72 -9.33 20.55
C ARG A 28 16.61 -10.50 21.54
N PRO A 29 17.39 -10.50 22.63
CA PRO A 29 17.33 -11.55 23.64
C PRO A 29 15.93 -11.62 24.30
N PRO A 30 15.51 -12.80 24.76
CA PRO A 30 14.22 -12.99 25.42
C PRO A 30 14.12 -12.12 26.69
N GLY A 31 12.97 -11.44 26.87
CA GLY A 31 12.69 -10.63 28.07
C GLY A 31 12.46 -9.13 27.84
N ARG A 32 12.69 -8.60 26.63
CA ARG A 32 12.24 -7.23 26.29
C ARG A 32 10.79 -7.27 25.75
N PRO A 33 9.89 -6.37 26.19
CA PRO A 33 8.53 -6.31 25.64
C PRO A 33 8.56 -6.17 24.10
N PRO A 34 7.57 -6.75 23.40
CA PRO A 34 7.47 -6.63 21.95
C PRO A 34 7.40 -5.16 21.54
N SER A 35 8.01 -4.84 20.40
CA SER A 35 7.97 -3.49 19.83
C SER A 35 6.53 -3.06 19.57
N ILE A 36 6.19 -1.83 19.97
CA ILE A 36 4.87 -1.22 19.71
C ILE A 36 4.64 -0.97 18.21
N VAL A 37 5.73 -0.86 17.45
CA VAL A 37 5.69 -0.62 16.00
C VAL A 37 5.56 -1.96 15.27
N PRO A 38 4.50 -2.15 14.46
CA PRO A 38 4.33 -3.33 13.62
C PRO A 38 5.54 -3.55 12.71
N ARG A 39 6.09 -4.77 12.72
CA ARG A 39 7.34 -5.12 12.02
C ARG A 39 7.19 -5.28 10.50
N THR A 40 5.97 -5.39 10.01
CA THR A 40 5.64 -5.40 8.59
C THR A 40 4.70 -4.25 8.30
N LYS A 41 5.26 -3.04 8.14
CA LYS A 41 4.57 -2.02 7.35
C LYS A 41 4.65 -2.51 5.90
N VAL A 42 3.66 -3.28 5.46
CA VAL A 42 3.48 -3.55 4.03
C VAL A 42 2.98 -2.24 3.43
N GLY A 43 3.92 -1.31 3.20
CA GLY A 43 3.65 -0.12 2.44
C GLY A 43 3.40 -0.60 1.02
N LEU A 44 2.13 -0.68 0.62
CA LEU A 44 1.78 -0.87 -0.78
C LEU A 44 2.37 0.33 -1.54
N THR A 45 3.45 0.09 -2.28
CA THR A 45 4.04 1.10 -3.15
C THR A 45 3.27 1.07 -4.45
N LEU A 46 2.45 2.08 -4.67
CA LEU A 46 1.78 2.28 -5.94
C LEU A 46 2.78 2.80 -6.97
N THR A 47 2.68 2.28 -8.19
CA THR A 47 3.36 2.82 -9.36
C THR A 47 2.79 4.20 -9.71
N LYS A 48 3.54 4.98 -10.49
CA LYS A 48 3.09 6.31 -10.93
C LYS A 48 1.76 6.25 -11.68
N GLY A 49 1.55 5.20 -12.50
CA GLY A 49 0.30 5.00 -13.24
C GLY A 49 -0.89 4.74 -12.32
N GLU A 50 -0.74 3.84 -11.34
CA GLU A 50 -1.80 3.56 -10.37
C GLU A 50 -2.18 4.78 -9.52
N VAL A 51 -1.20 5.65 -9.21
CA VAL A 51 -1.48 6.92 -8.53
C VAL A 51 -2.32 7.84 -9.40
N THR A 52 -1.97 7.98 -10.69
CA THR A 52 -2.73 8.82 -11.64
C THR A 52 -4.16 8.30 -11.81
N GLU A 53 -4.36 6.98 -11.92
CA GLU A 53 -5.70 6.39 -11.99
C GLU A 53 -6.53 6.68 -10.72
N LEU A 54 -5.92 6.62 -9.54
CA LEU A 54 -6.61 6.96 -8.29
C LEU A 54 -6.96 8.44 -8.20
N GLU A 55 -6.12 9.34 -8.72
CA GLU A 55 -6.41 10.78 -8.79
C GLU A 55 -7.61 11.07 -9.70
N GLU A 56 -7.70 10.41 -10.86
CA GLU A 56 -8.87 10.52 -11.74
C GLU A 56 -10.16 10.06 -11.05
N TRP A 57 -10.12 8.92 -10.35
CA TRP A 57 -11.28 8.44 -9.58
C TRP A 57 -11.63 9.35 -8.42
N GLN A 58 -10.63 9.93 -7.74
CA GLN A 58 -10.83 10.89 -6.67
C GLN A 58 -11.54 12.15 -7.17
N GLU A 59 -11.19 12.66 -8.36
CA GLU A 59 -11.87 13.80 -8.99
C GLU A 59 -13.33 13.45 -9.31
N ARG A 60 -13.57 12.29 -9.94
CA ARG A 60 -14.92 11.81 -10.27
C ARG A 60 -15.80 11.69 -9.03
N PHE A 61 -15.31 11.07 -7.96
CA PHE A 61 -16.06 10.95 -6.72
C PHE A 61 -16.25 12.29 -6.02
N SER A 62 -15.27 13.20 -6.10
CA SER A 62 -15.40 14.53 -5.52
C SER A 62 -16.49 15.35 -6.23
N ALA A 63 -16.54 15.26 -7.57
CA ALA A 63 -17.59 15.88 -8.37
C ALA A 63 -18.98 15.30 -8.06
N LEU A 64 -19.09 13.96 -7.95
CA LEU A 64 -20.36 13.29 -7.65
C LEU A 64 -20.87 13.59 -6.23
N LEU A 65 -19.99 13.70 -5.24
CA LEU A 65 -20.35 13.91 -3.83
C LEU A 65 -20.42 15.39 -3.44
N GLY A 66 -20.00 16.31 -4.32
CA GLY A 66 -19.98 17.75 -4.04
C GLY A 66 -18.99 18.16 -2.94
N ARG A 67 -18.00 17.31 -2.62
CA ARG A 67 -16.97 17.57 -1.60
C ARG A 67 -15.65 16.93 -2.00
N LYS A 68 -14.54 17.42 -1.46
CA LYS A 68 -13.24 16.75 -1.62
C LYS A 68 -13.26 15.38 -0.94
N VAL A 69 -12.83 14.36 -1.67
CA VAL A 69 -12.69 12.98 -1.19
C VAL A 69 -11.20 12.67 -1.02
N SER A 70 -10.82 12.00 0.06
CA SER A 70 -9.44 11.55 0.30
C SER A 70 -9.10 10.28 -0.49
N VAL A 71 -7.81 10.01 -0.73
CA VAL A 71 -7.36 8.78 -1.43
C VAL A 71 -7.85 7.53 -0.70
N GLY A 72 -7.85 7.52 0.64
CA GLY A 72 -8.35 6.40 1.43
C GLY A 72 -9.86 6.17 1.25
N GLU A 73 -10.65 7.25 1.15
CA GLU A 73 -12.08 7.15 0.83
C GLU A 73 -12.29 6.66 -0.61
N THR A 74 -11.52 7.14 -1.59
CA THR A 74 -11.57 6.67 -2.98
C THR A 74 -11.34 5.16 -3.07
N VAL A 75 -10.27 4.66 -2.43
CA VAL A 75 -9.97 3.22 -2.37
C VAL A 75 -11.07 2.47 -1.63
N GLY A 76 -11.60 3.02 -0.54
CA GLY A 76 -12.70 2.42 0.20
C GLY A 76 -14.00 2.30 -0.60
N ILE A 77 -14.34 3.31 -1.42
CA ILE A 77 -15.49 3.29 -2.31
C ILE A 77 -15.30 2.24 -3.40
N LEU A 78 -14.15 2.25 -4.09
CA LEU A 78 -13.83 1.27 -5.13
C LEU A 78 -13.86 -0.16 -4.60
N SER A 79 -13.24 -0.41 -3.43
CA SER A 79 -13.25 -1.72 -2.78
C SER A 79 -14.67 -2.20 -2.51
N ARG A 80 -15.55 -1.37 -1.93
CA ARG A 80 -16.94 -1.76 -1.66
C ARG A 80 -17.71 -2.08 -2.94
N ILE A 81 -17.52 -1.28 -4.01
CA ILE A 81 -18.18 -1.53 -5.31
C ILE A 81 -17.71 -2.86 -5.90
N CYS A 82 -16.40 -3.10 -5.90
CA CYS A 82 -15.82 -4.34 -6.43
C CYS A 82 -16.25 -5.56 -5.62
N THR A 83 -16.25 -5.48 -4.28
CA THR A 83 -16.72 -6.57 -3.40
C THR A 83 -18.20 -6.86 -3.65
N ALA A 84 -19.06 -5.84 -3.68
CA ALA A 84 -20.49 -6.02 -3.92
C ALA A 84 -20.77 -6.66 -5.29
N ARG A 85 -20.02 -6.26 -6.34
CA ARG A 85 -20.14 -6.85 -7.68
C ARG A 85 -19.63 -8.29 -7.72
N LEU A 86 -18.53 -8.57 -7.02
CA LEU A 86 -17.97 -9.91 -6.93
C LEU A 86 -18.96 -10.87 -6.25
N ASP A 87 -19.57 -10.47 -5.14
CA ASP A 87 -20.57 -11.26 -4.41
C ASP A 87 -21.79 -11.61 -5.28
N GLN A 88 -22.20 -10.70 -6.17
CA GLN A 88 -23.30 -10.96 -7.13
C GLN A 88 -22.96 -12.02 -8.18
N ILE A 89 -21.67 -12.23 -8.48
CA ILE A 89 -21.21 -13.13 -9.55
C ILE A 89 -20.75 -14.48 -9.00
N GLN A 90 -20.30 -14.55 -7.73
CA GLN A 90 -19.85 -15.79 -7.10
C GLN A 90 -20.92 -16.91 -7.08
N GLY A 91 -22.21 -16.57 -7.23
CA GLY A 91 -23.30 -17.55 -7.37
C GLY A 91 -23.52 -18.09 -8.79
N LYS A 92 -22.81 -17.57 -9.80
CA LYS A 92 -22.92 -17.96 -11.22
C LYS A 92 -21.64 -18.69 -11.65
N ALA A 93 -21.75 -19.54 -12.68
CA ALA A 93 -20.72 -20.48 -13.14
C ALA A 93 -19.29 -19.90 -13.11
N GLN A 94 -18.28 -20.69 -12.75
CA GLN A 94 -16.89 -20.22 -12.66
C GLN A 94 -16.42 -19.53 -13.95
N SER A 95 -15.78 -18.37 -13.80
CA SER A 95 -15.14 -17.66 -14.91
C SER A 95 -13.93 -18.46 -15.39
N SER A 96 -13.83 -18.64 -16.70
CA SER A 96 -12.72 -19.39 -17.32
C SER A 96 -11.43 -18.57 -17.43
N ASP A 97 -11.54 -17.25 -17.46
CA ASP A 97 -10.42 -16.30 -17.60
C ASP A 97 -10.67 -14.99 -16.83
N LEU A 98 -9.61 -14.23 -16.54
CA LEU A 98 -9.67 -12.93 -15.88
C LEU A 98 -10.50 -11.93 -16.68
N ASN A 99 -10.37 -11.92 -18.01
CA ASN A 99 -11.16 -11.01 -18.85
C ASN A 99 -12.66 -11.31 -18.76
N ASP A 100 -13.03 -12.60 -18.72
CA ASP A 100 -14.42 -13.03 -18.53
C ASP A 100 -14.93 -12.64 -17.13
N LEU A 101 -14.09 -12.77 -16.09
CA LEU A 101 -14.44 -12.28 -14.76
C LEU A 101 -14.69 -10.76 -14.74
N VAL A 102 -13.79 -9.97 -15.34
CA VAL A 102 -13.92 -8.51 -15.40
C VAL A 102 -15.16 -8.10 -16.20
N ASP A 103 -15.42 -8.73 -17.36
CA ASP A 103 -16.60 -8.42 -18.18
C ASP A 103 -17.90 -8.72 -17.41
N ARG A 104 -17.94 -9.83 -16.66
CA ARG A 104 -19.06 -10.13 -15.75
C ARG A 104 -19.20 -9.10 -14.64
N MET A 105 -18.09 -8.68 -14.01
CA MET A 105 -18.10 -7.62 -12.98
C MET A 105 -18.59 -6.28 -13.53
N VAL A 106 -18.30 -5.95 -14.79
CA VAL A 106 -18.76 -4.71 -15.42
C VAL A 106 -20.23 -4.79 -15.81
N ARG A 107 -20.67 -5.90 -16.41
CA ARG A 107 -22.02 -6.08 -16.96
C ARG A 107 -23.07 -6.49 -15.92
N GLY A 108 -22.66 -7.01 -14.76
CA GLY A 108 -23.56 -7.45 -13.68
C GLY A 108 -24.48 -8.62 -14.06
N ARG A 109 -24.14 -9.40 -15.09
CA ARG A 109 -24.91 -10.55 -15.56
C ARG A 109 -24.07 -11.81 -15.61
#